data_AF-A0A7R9QHZ7-F1
#
_entry.id   AF-A0A7R9QHZ7-F1
#
_cell.length_a   1.000
_cell.length_b   1.000
_cell.length_c   1.000
_cell.angle_alpha   90.00
_cell.angle_beta   90.00
_cell.angle_gamma   90.00
#
_symmetry.space_group_name_H-M   'P 1'
#
loop_
_entity.id
_entity.type
_entity.pdbx_description
1 polymer ?
#
loop_
_entity_poly.entity_id
_entity_poly.type
_entity_poly.pdbx_seq_one_letter_code
_entity_poly.pdbx_strand_id
1 'polypeptide(L)'
;MIAFILLLSTCLWISSGDAYELTQPEQIHLSYGVDPTQMIVTWVTMDSTPQTTVEFGRSPTDLNTVTQGYANRFTDGGTEHRVMYIHRVVMTGLTPDGTYFYHCGSDSGGWSSVYWFKAMKEGNSWSPYFAIIGDLGNVNGVSIPYLQKEVSKGKYDAVLHIGDFAYDMDSDNARVGDEFMRQMEPITAYVPYMTVVGNHEAA
;
A
#
# COMPACT_ATOMS: atom_id res chain seq x y z
N MET A 1 -46.37 36.75 -30.92
CA MET A 1 -46.23 35.96 -29.67
C MET A 1 -44.96 35.15 -29.82
N ILE A 2 -43.83 35.67 -29.33
CA ILE A 2 -42.50 35.06 -29.50
C ILE A 2 -42.18 34.31 -28.22
N ALA A 3 -42.04 32.99 -28.31
CA ALA A 3 -41.73 32.11 -27.19
C ALA A 3 -40.23 32.17 -26.89
N PHE A 4 -39.87 32.59 -25.68
CA PHE A 4 -38.52 32.46 -25.13
C PHE A 4 -38.34 31.02 -24.63
N ILE A 5 -37.43 30.28 -25.26
CA ILE A 5 -36.98 28.97 -24.79
C ILE A 5 -35.88 29.23 -23.77
N LEU A 6 -36.17 28.97 -22.49
CA LEU A 6 -35.18 28.92 -21.42
C LEU A 6 -34.47 27.56 -21.47
N LEU A 7 -33.22 27.55 -21.94
CA LEU A 7 -32.29 26.44 -21.76
C LEU A 7 -31.76 26.46 -20.33
N LEU A 8 -32.31 25.62 -19.46
CA LEU A 8 -31.71 25.31 -18.16
C LEU A 8 -30.49 24.41 -18.41
N SER A 9 -29.30 25.01 -18.42
CA SER A 9 -28.05 24.27 -18.33
C SER A 9 -27.87 23.76 -16.91
N THR A 10 -28.13 22.47 -16.68
CA THR A 10 -27.75 21.80 -15.44
C THR A 10 -26.22 21.62 -15.44
N CYS A 11 -25.49 22.54 -14.82
CA CYS A 11 -24.12 22.26 -14.41
C CYS A 11 -24.16 21.16 -13.35
N LEU A 12 -23.84 19.94 -13.76
CA LEU A 12 -23.42 18.88 -12.83
C LEU A 12 -22.12 19.35 -12.19
N TRP A 13 -22.21 19.83 -10.95
CA TRP A 13 -21.05 20.03 -10.11
C TRP A 13 -20.52 18.64 -9.73
N ILE A 14 -19.51 18.17 -10.45
CA ILE A 14 -18.70 17.06 -9.95
C ILE A 14 -17.89 17.65 -8.79
N SER A 15 -18.21 17.20 -7.57
CA SER A 15 -17.40 17.48 -6.40
C SER A 15 -16.00 16.94 -6.68
N SER A 16 -14.99 17.82 -6.73
CA SER A 16 -13.59 17.40 -6.82
C SER A 16 -13.17 16.53 -5.63
N GLY A 17 -13.93 16.53 -4.52
CA GLY A 17 -13.67 15.70 -3.36
C GLY A 17 -13.83 14.20 -3.63
N ASP A 18 -14.77 13.79 -4.49
CA ASP A 18 -15.01 12.36 -4.76
C ASP A 18 -13.90 11.74 -5.62
N ALA A 19 -13.27 12.55 -6.47
CA ALA A 19 -12.16 12.10 -7.32
C ALA A 19 -10.87 11.87 -6.52
N TYR A 20 -10.56 12.76 -5.56
CA TYR A 20 -9.39 12.58 -4.68
C TYR A 20 -9.53 11.37 -3.75
N GLU A 21 -10.73 11.08 -3.24
CA GLU A 21 -10.98 9.90 -2.41
C GLU A 21 -10.67 8.58 -3.13
N LEU A 22 -10.98 8.48 -4.43
CA LEU A 22 -10.73 7.25 -5.20
C LEU A 22 -9.26 7.09 -5.62
N THR A 23 -8.52 8.18 -5.75
CA THR A 23 -7.10 8.14 -6.11
C THR A 23 -6.16 8.17 -4.92
N GLN A 24 -6.69 8.37 -3.71
CA GLN A 24 -5.90 8.42 -2.47
C GLN A 24 -5.23 7.06 -2.23
N PRO A 25 -3.89 7.01 -2.05
CA PRO A 25 -3.19 5.78 -1.72
C PRO A 25 -3.69 5.14 -0.42
N GLU A 26 -4.02 3.85 -0.48
CA GLU A 26 -4.32 2.99 0.66
C GLU A 26 -3.65 1.61 0.51
N GLN A 27 -3.73 0.78 1.55
CA GLN A 27 -3.21 -0.59 1.57
C GLN A 27 -1.69 -0.65 1.37
N ILE A 28 -0.99 0.37 1.90
CA ILE A 28 0.44 0.58 1.68
C ILE A 28 1.24 -0.49 2.38
N HIS A 29 2.08 -1.21 1.63
CA HIS A 29 2.96 -2.23 2.17
C HIS A 29 4.33 -2.26 1.50
N LEU A 30 5.34 -2.53 2.33
CA LEU A 30 6.73 -2.67 1.92
C LEU A 30 7.08 -4.14 1.63
N SER A 31 7.98 -4.38 0.69
CA SER A 31 8.63 -5.68 0.48
C SER A 31 10.10 -5.48 0.11
N TYR A 32 10.95 -6.45 0.43
CA TYR A 32 12.36 -6.38 0.04
C TYR A 32 12.51 -6.43 -1.48
N GLY A 33 13.50 -5.67 -1.99
CA GLY A 33 13.96 -5.80 -3.36
C GLY A 33 14.91 -6.98 -3.55
N VAL A 34 15.65 -6.96 -4.65
CA VAL A 34 16.57 -8.06 -5.00
C VAL A 34 17.89 -8.03 -4.23
N ASP A 35 18.22 -6.91 -3.59
CA ASP A 35 19.45 -6.70 -2.83
C ASP A 35 19.23 -5.71 -1.67
N PRO A 36 20.18 -5.57 -0.71
CA PRO A 36 20.01 -4.71 0.46
C PRO A 36 19.89 -3.21 0.18
N THR A 37 20.17 -2.76 -1.04
CA THR A 37 20.04 -1.36 -1.46
C THR A 37 18.67 -1.04 -2.05
N GLN A 38 17.73 -1.99 -1.99
CA GLN A 38 16.41 -1.85 -2.57
C GLN A 38 15.27 -2.10 -1.56
N MET A 39 14.23 -1.29 -1.67
CA MET A 39 12.97 -1.48 -0.97
C MET A 39 11.83 -1.22 -1.95
N ILE A 40 10.81 -2.06 -1.94
CA ILE A 40 9.65 -1.90 -2.81
C ILE A 40 8.47 -1.46 -1.97
N VAL A 41 7.77 -0.42 -2.41
CA VAL A 41 6.47 -0.04 -1.86
C VAL A 41 5.38 -0.37 -2.89
N THR A 42 4.28 -0.92 -2.39
CA THR A 42 3.07 -1.21 -3.16
C THR A 42 1.87 -0.59 -2.46
N TRP A 43 0.94 -0.03 -3.23
CA TRP A 43 -0.31 0.54 -2.72
C TRP A 43 -1.43 0.38 -3.75
N VAL A 44 -2.67 0.67 -3.35
CA VAL A 44 -3.85 0.59 -4.19
C VAL A 44 -4.52 1.95 -4.32
N THR A 45 -5.10 2.23 -5.49
CA THR A 45 -6.11 3.27 -5.71
C THR A 45 -7.34 2.66 -6.39
N MET A 46 -8.50 3.26 -6.15
CA MET A 46 -9.80 2.84 -6.70
C MET A 46 -10.10 3.46 -8.07
N ASP A 47 -9.32 4.46 -8.48
CA ASP A 47 -9.32 5.00 -9.84
C ASP A 47 -7.87 5.20 -10.36
N SER A 48 -7.73 5.33 -11.68
CA SER A 48 -6.43 5.48 -12.32
C SER A 48 -5.77 6.79 -11.93
N THR A 49 -4.48 6.75 -11.66
CA THR A 49 -3.66 7.96 -11.51
C THR A 49 -2.70 8.09 -12.70
N PRO A 50 -2.35 9.31 -13.11
CA PRO A 50 -1.42 9.51 -14.23
C PRO A 50 0.03 9.15 -13.85
N GLN A 51 0.34 9.06 -12.55
CA GLN A 51 1.69 8.92 -12.02
C GLN A 51 1.71 7.94 -10.86
N THR A 52 2.73 7.09 -10.84
CA THR A 52 3.03 6.14 -9.76
C THR A 52 4.37 6.52 -9.17
N THR A 53 4.36 7.37 -8.14
CA THR A 53 5.57 8.02 -7.64
C THR A 53 5.78 7.76 -6.16
N VAL A 54 7.04 7.67 -5.78
CA VAL A 54 7.50 7.71 -4.39
C VAL A 54 8.53 8.81 -4.26
N GLU A 55 8.38 9.62 -3.22
CA GLU A 55 9.46 10.49 -2.76
C GLU A 55 9.97 9.96 -1.43
N PHE A 56 11.29 9.89 -1.29
CA PHE A 56 11.93 9.36 -0.11
C PHE A 56 13.24 10.09 0.21
N GLY A 57 13.66 9.99 1.46
CA GLY A 57 14.84 10.69 1.96
C GLY A 57 15.25 10.26 3.35
N ARG A 58 16.23 10.95 3.92
CA ARG A 58 16.81 10.65 5.24
C ARG A 58 16.17 11.45 6.38
N SER A 59 15.21 12.31 6.06
CA SER A 59 14.47 13.16 6.99
C SER A 59 12.98 13.17 6.60
N PRO A 60 12.04 13.20 7.56
CA PRO A 60 10.61 13.26 7.27
C PRO A 60 10.18 14.55 6.58
N THR A 61 11.02 15.59 6.59
CA THR A 61 10.74 16.91 5.97
C THR A 61 11.61 17.19 4.75
N ASP A 62 12.45 16.24 4.33
CA ASP A 62 13.32 16.38 3.15
C ASP A 62 13.37 15.06 2.38
N LEU A 63 12.33 14.83 1.57
CA LEU A 63 12.17 13.67 0.68
C LEU A 63 12.77 13.99 -0.69
N ASN A 64 14.10 14.14 -0.72
CA ASN A 64 14.84 14.68 -1.87
C ASN A 64 15.10 13.69 -3.02
N THR A 65 14.69 12.43 -2.88
CA THR A 65 14.82 11.42 -3.94
C THR A 65 13.46 11.04 -4.46
N VAL A 66 13.27 11.13 -5.78
CA VAL A 66 12.00 10.78 -6.44
C VAL A 66 12.21 9.56 -7.31
N THR A 67 11.31 8.60 -7.25
CA THR A 67 11.34 7.42 -8.14
C THR A 67 9.94 7.12 -8.65
N GLN A 68 9.86 6.79 -9.93
CA GLN A 68 8.63 6.35 -10.59
C GLN A 68 8.62 4.85 -10.74
N GLY A 69 7.42 4.27 -10.70
CA GLY A 69 7.18 2.87 -10.99
C GLY A 69 6.02 2.71 -11.96
N TYR A 70 5.23 1.67 -11.75
CA TYR A 70 4.13 1.32 -12.63
C TYR A 70 2.87 0.95 -11.85
N ALA A 71 1.72 1.10 -12.49
CA ALA A 71 0.44 0.64 -11.98
C ALA A 71 -0.12 -0.46 -12.90
N ASN A 72 -0.65 -1.51 -12.30
CA ASN A 72 -1.43 -2.52 -13.02
C ASN A 72 -2.91 -2.36 -12.70
N ARG A 73 -3.73 -2.30 -13.73
CA ARG A 73 -5.19 -2.38 -13.58
C ARG A 73 -5.57 -3.82 -13.20
N PHE A 74 -6.28 -3.95 -12.10
CA PHE A 74 -6.87 -5.19 -11.62
C PHE A 74 -8.40 -5.08 -11.68
N THR A 75 -9.07 -6.17 -12.02
CA THR A 75 -10.53 -6.27 -11.97
C THR A 75 -10.86 -7.51 -11.17
N ASP A 76 -11.66 -7.36 -10.12
CA ASP A 76 -12.02 -8.49 -9.27
C ASP A 76 -12.99 -9.45 -9.98
N GLY A 77 -13.03 -10.68 -9.49
CA GLY A 77 -13.89 -11.75 -10.02
C GLY A 77 -15.34 -11.70 -9.57
N GLY A 78 -15.70 -10.79 -8.66
CA GLY A 78 -17.04 -10.61 -8.14
C GLY A 78 -18.01 -10.02 -9.15
N THR A 79 -19.29 -10.01 -8.77
CA THR A 79 -20.39 -9.57 -9.63
C THR A 79 -20.35 -8.09 -10.02
N GLU A 80 -19.66 -7.26 -9.25
CA GLU A 80 -19.53 -5.82 -9.50
C GLU A 80 -18.37 -5.49 -10.44
N HIS A 81 -17.41 -6.41 -10.64
CA HIS A 81 -16.19 -6.17 -11.43
C HIS A 81 -15.52 -4.83 -11.08
N ARG A 82 -15.35 -4.55 -9.79
CA ARG A 82 -14.62 -3.40 -9.27
C ARG A 82 -13.23 -3.38 -9.89
N VAL A 83 -12.80 -2.16 -10.19
CA VAL A 83 -11.52 -1.89 -10.82
C VAL A 83 -10.65 -1.21 -9.80
N MET A 84 -9.42 -1.71 -9.66
CA MET A 84 -8.41 -1.16 -8.77
C MET A 84 -7.10 -1.04 -9.52
N TYR A 85 -6.22 -0.14 -9.07
CA TYR A 85 -4.91 0.05 -9.65
C TYR A 85 -3.86 -0.27 -8.60
N ILE A 86 -3.06 -1.30 -8.87
CA ILE A 86 -2.00 -1.76 -7.97
C ILE A 86 -0.70 -1.10 -8.41
N HIS A 87 -0.22 -0.17 -7.60
CA HIS A 87 0.98 0.61 -7.85
C HIS A 87 2.18 -0.07 -7.23
N ARG A 88 3.32 -0.09 -7.94
CA ARG A 88 4.57 -0.65 -7.42
C ARG A 88 5.76 0.21 -7.82
N VAL A 89 6.57 0.59 -6.84
CA VAL A 89 7.79 1.39 -7.03
C VAL A 89 8.95 0.74 -6.29
N VAL A 90 10.08 0.58 -6.98
CA VAL A 90 11.34 0.10 -6.39
C VAL A 90 12.19 1.32 -6.01
N MET A 91 12.34 1.59 -4.71
CA MET A 91 13.32 2.54 -4.19
C MET A 91 14.70 1.89 -4.24
N THR A 92 15.64 2.50 -4.95
CA THR A 92 17.01 1.97 -5.15
C THR A 92 18.07 2.89 -4.56
N GLY A 93 19.31 2.40 -4.43
CA GLY A 93 20.42 3.21 -3.94
C GLY A 93 20.36 3.49 -2.44
N LEU A 94 19.63 2.66 -1.70
CA LEU A 94 19.56 2.74 -0.25
C LEU A 94 20.90 2.33 0.36
N THR A 95 21.35 3.08 1.36
CA THR A 95 22.46 2.63 2.22
C THR A 95 21.94 1.52 3.12
N PRO A 96 22.57 0.32 3.12
CA PRO A 96 22.21 -0.75 4.03
C PRO A 96 22.18 -0.28 5.50
N ASP A 97 21.23 -0.80 6.27
CA ASP A 97 20.94 -0.38 7.66
C ASP A 97 20.47 1.10 7.82
N GLY A 98 20.26 1.83 6.73
CA GLY A 98 19.80 3.20 6.76
C GLY A 98 18.28 3.33 7.02
N THR A 99 17.88 4.22 7.92
CA THR A 99 16.48 4.69 8.04
C THR A 99 16.07 5.67 6.94
N TYR A 100 14.96 5.42 6.27
CA TYR A 100 14.40 6.28 5.24
C TYR A 100 12.97 6.67 5.59
N PHE A 101 12.58 7.86 5.18
CA PHE A 101 11.21 8.36 5.22
C PHE A 101 10.68 8.39 3.79
N TYR A 102 9.40 8.11 3.60
CA TYR A 102 8.80 8.11 2.27
C TYR A 102 7.30 8.42 2.31
N HIS A 103 6.78 8.86 1.18
CA HIS A 103 5.36 8.85 0.87
C HIS A 103 5.16 8.41 -0.59
N CYS A 104 4.00 7.85 -0.90
CA CYS A 104 3.65 7.40 -2.24
C CYS A 104 2.39 8.10 -2.74
N GLY A 105 2.27 8.21 -4.06
CA GLY A 105 1.12 8.85 -4.71
C GLY A 105 1.53 9.77 -5.85
N SER A 106 0.80 10.88 -6.00
CA SER A 106 1.12 11.95 -6.94
C SER A 106 0.38 13.24 -6.60
N ASP A 107 0.83 14.37 -7.15
CA ASP A 107 0.15 15.67 -6.99
C ASP A 107 -1.30 15.67 -7.49
N SER A 108 -1.59 14.82 -8.48
CA SER A 108 -2.91 14.70 -9.11
C SER A 108 -3.79 13.64 -8.46
N GLY A 109 -3.21 12.61 -7.84
CA GLY A 109 -3.92 11.49 -7.22
C GLY A 109 -4.03 11.60 -5.69
N GLY A 110 -3.26 12.49 -5.07
CA GLY A 110 -3.10 12.56 -3.62
C GLY A 110 -1.82 11.86 -3.16
N TRP A 111 -1.26 12.37 -2.07
CA TRP A 111 -0.09 11.81 -1.41
C TRP A 111 -0.53 11.06 -0.15
N SER A 112 0.13 9.95 0.14
CA SER A 112 -0.02 9.25 1.41
C SER A 112 0.50 10.08 2.59
N SER A 113 0.26 9.61 3.82
CA SER A 113 1.05 10.07 4.96
C SER A 113 2.55 9.78 4.74
N VAL A 114 3.41 10.47 5.47
CA VAL A 114 4.85 10.15 5.50
C VAL A 114 5.07 8.97 6.45
N TYR A 115 5.59 7.87 5.90
CA TYR A 115 6.01 6.67 6.63
C TYR A 115 7.54 6.62 6.73
N TRP A 116 8.06 5.62 7.43
CA TRP A 116 9.49 5.37 7.51
C TRP A 116 9.78 3.87 7.53
N PHE A 117 10.98 3.49 7.10
CA PHE A 117 11.46 2.12 7.17
C PHE A 117 12.97 2.08 7.43
N LYS A 118 13.50 0.90 7.73
CA LYS A 118 14.94 0.64 7.79
C LYS A 118 15.34 -0.26 6.63
N ALA A 119 16.34 0.15 5.84
CA ALA A 119 16.87 -0.65 4.76
C ALA A 119 17.54 -1.93 5.29
N MET A 120 17.54 -2.99 4.48
CA MET A 120 18.13 -4.26 4.86
C MET A 120 19.62 -4.08 5.21
N LYS A 121 20.10 -4.81 6.21
CA LYS A 121 21.54 -4.88 6.51
C LYS A 121 22.23 -5.77 5.49
N GLU A 122 23.46 -5.40 5.15
CA GLU A 122 24.30 -6.18 4.24
C GLU A 122 25.20 -7.16 5.02
N GLY A 123 25.54 -8.28 4.36
CA GLY A 123 26.47 -9.28 4.88
C GLY A 123 25.85 -10.22 5.92
N ASN A 124 26.70 -11.03 6.55
CA ASN A 124 26.29 -12.15 7.40
C ASN A 124 26.65 -11.94 8.89
N SER A 125 27.14 -10.77 9.26
CA SER A 125 27.61 -10.43 10.61
C SER A 125 26.50 -9.82 11.48
N TRP A 126 25.27 -10.28 11.32
CA TRP A 126 24.11 -9.83 12.10
C TRP A 126 23.05 -10.93 12.12
N SER A 127 22.13 -10.84 13.08
CA SER A 127 21.00 -11.77 13.21
C SER A 127 19.70 -11.02 12.94
N PRO A 128 18.89 -11.43 11.95
CA PRO A 128 17.59 -10.83 11.71
C PRO A 128 16.56 -11.25 12.76
N TYR A 129 15.65 -10.33 13.07
CA TYR A 129 14.46 -10.59 13.88
C TYR A 129 13.23 -10.56 12.98
N PHE A 130 12.57 -11.70 12.84
CA PHE A 130 11.35 -11.82 12.06
C PHE A 130 10.15 -12.08 12.96
N ALA A 131 9.04 -11.40 12.68
CA ALA A 131 7.73 -11.88 13.10
C ALA A 131 7.24 -12.89 12.05
N ILE A 132 6.81 -14.06 12.47
CA ILE A 132 6.24 -15.08 11.58
C ILE A 132 4.78 -15.25 11.99
N ILE A 133 3.88 -15.03 11.03
CA ILE A 133 2.44 -15.06 11.22
C ILE A 133 1.79 -15.83 10.07
N GLY A 134 0.63 -16.43 10.31
CA GLY A 134 -0.19 -17.12 9.33
C GLY A 134 -1.61 -17.16 9.84
N ASP A 135 -2.57 -17.51 8.98
CA ASP A 135 -3.94 -17.82 9.37
C ASP A 135 -4.61 -16.66 10.15
N LEU A 136 -4.36 -15.41 9.72
CA LEU A 136 -4.78 -14.23 10.49
C LEU A 136 -6.28 -13.96 10.37
N GLY A 137 -6.75 -13.92 9.14
CA GLY A 137 -8.11 -13.50 8.80
C GLY A 137 -8.39 -12.02 8.94
N ASN A 138 -9.41 -11.55 8.21
CA ASN A 138 -9.95 -10.20 8.33
C ASN A 138 -10.75 -10.03 9.64
N VAL A 139 -11.51 -11.07 10.02
CA VAL A 139 -12.31 -11.10 11.25
C VAL A 139 -11.55 -11.91 12.30
N ASN A 140 -11.21 -11.27 13.43
CA ASN A 140 -10.43 -11.83 14.55
C ASN A 140 -8.91 -11.85 14.39
N GLY A 141 -8.32 -10.84 13.74
CA GLY A 141 -6.88 -10.56 13.80
C GLY A 141 -6.39 -10.12 15.19
N VAL A 142 -6.61 -10.93 16.23
CA VAL A 142 -6.30 -10.63 17.66
C VAL A 142 -4.82 -10.26 17.85
N SER A 143 -3.95 -10.81 16.99
CA SER A 143 -2.52 -10.57 17.00
C SER A 143 -2.09 -9.23 16.36
N ILE A 144 -2.94 -8.59 15.53
CA ILE A 144 -2.60 -7.36 14.78
C ILE A 144 -2.17 -6.22 15.71
N PRO A 145 -2.92 -5.87 16.79
CA PRO A 145 -2.52 -4.76 17.67
C PRO A 145 -1.20 -5.03 18.41
N TYR A 146 -0.91 -6.29 18.72
CA TYR A 146 0.37 -6.68 19.35
C TYR A 146 1.51 -6.54 18.35
N LEU A 147 1.33 -7.03 17.12
CA LEU A 147 2.30 -6.90 16.04
C LEU A 147 2.61 -5.42 15.74
N GLN A 148 1.57 -4.58 15.62
CA GLN A 148 1.72 -3.14 15.43
C GLN A 148 2.51 -2.47 16.57
N LYS A 149 2.22 -2.83 17.82
CA LYS A 149 2.96 -2.34 19.00
C LYS A 149 4.44 -2.76 19.00
N GLU A 150 4.76 -3.92 18.43
CA GLU A 150 6.13 -4.42 18.38
C GLU A 150 6.92 -3.83 17.21
N VAL A 151 6.27 -3.66 16.05
CA VAL A 151 6.84 -2.99 14.88
C VAL A 151 7.11 -1.52 15.16
N SER A 152 6.18 -0.80 15.81
CA SER A 152 6.41 0.59 16.24
C SER A 152 7.58 0.77 17.21
N LYS A 153 8.04 -0.31 17.86
CA LYS A 153 9.23 -0.33 18.72
C LYS A 153 10.51 -0.75 17.99
N GLY A 154 10.43 -1.01 16.69
CA GLY A 154 11.55 -1.49 15.87
C GLY A 154 12.03 -2.89 16.28
N LYS A 155 11.13 -3.77 16.76
CA LYS A 155 11.50 -5.12 17.20
C LYS A 155 11.86 -6.08 16.06
N TYR A 156 11.33 -5.84 14.87
CA TYR A 156 11.40 -6.75 13.73
C TYR A 156 12.04 -6.06 12.53
N ASP A 157 12.89 -6.79 11.81
CA ASP A 157 13.45 -6.40 10.52
C ASP A 157 12.50 -6.75 9.37
N ALA A 158 11.65 -7.76 9.54
CA ALA A 158 10.60 -8.13 8.58
C ALA A 158 9.45 -8.88 9.26
N VAL A 159 8.29 -8.89 8.59
CA VAL A 159 7.17 -9.78 8.89
C VAL A 159 7.06 -10.80 7.76
N LEU A 160 7.02 -12.09 8.11
CA LEU A 160 6.76 -13.18 7.17
C LEU A 160 5.34 -13.69 7.39
N HIS A 161 4.44 -13.47 6.43
CA HIS A 161 3.10 -14.03 6.44
C HIS A 161 3.06 -15.32 5.62
N ILE A 162 2.94 -16.45 6.31
CA ILE A 162 3.06 -17.80 5.76
C ILE A 162 1.71 -18.40 5.31
N GLY A 163 0.94 -17.64 4.52
CA GLY A 163 -0.33 -18.07 3.91
C GLY A 163 -1.57 -17.77 4.75
N ASP A 164 -2.73 -17.92 4.11
CA ASP A 164 -4.07 -17.72 4.68
C ASP A 164 -4.24 -16.31 5.28
N PHE A 165 -4.26 -15.31 4.40
CA PHE A 165 -4.18 -13.90 4.77
C PHE A 165 -5.48 -13.39 5.40
N ALA A 166 -6.45 -13.01 4.58
CA ALA A 166 -7.72 -12.45 5.02
C ALA A 166 -8.80 -13.52 5.27
N TYR A 167 -8.56 -14.74 4.79
CA TYR A 167 -9.58 -15.74 4.42
C TYR A 167 -10.59 -15.17 3.41
N ASP A 168 -10.64 -15.78 2.23
CA ASP A 168 -11.58 -15.43 1.15
C ASP A 168 -11.43 -13.97 0.70
N MET A 169 -10.22 -13.59 0.26
CA MET A 169 -9.88 -12.22 -0.16
C MET A 169 -10.78 -11.68 -1.27
N ASP A 170 -11.33 -12.57 -2.11
CA ASP A 170 -12.22 -12.27 -3.23
C ASP A 170 -13.68 -11.99 -2.80
N SER A 171 -14.03 -12.34 -1.56
CA SER A 171 -15.39 -12.16 -1.03
C SER A 171 -15.82 -10.70 -0.99
N ASP A 172 -17.14 -10.50 -1.16
CA ASP A 172 -17.77 -9.19 -1.28
C ASP A 172 -17.09 -8.30 -2.34
N ASN A 173 -16.86 -8.87 -3.52
CA ASN A 173 -16.18 -8.19 -4.64
C ASN A 173 -14.82 -7.63 -4.20
N ALA A 174 -14.00 -8.48 -3.58
CA ALA A 174 -12.69 -8.16 -2.99
C ALA A 174 -12.65 -7.18 -1.80
N ARG A 175 -13.80 -6.75 -1.25
CA ARG A 175 -13.83 -5.80 -0.10
C ARG A 175 -13.25 -6.39 1.17
N VAL A 176 -13.33 -7.71 1.36
CA VAL A 176 -12.70 -8.40 2.49
C VAL A 176 -11.17 -8.27 2.42
N GLY A 177 -10.59 -8.45 1.23
CA GLY A 177 -9.16 -8.22 1.01
C GLY A 177 -8.76 -6.76 1.26
N ASP A 178 -9.56 -5.80 0.79
CA ASP A 178 -9.32 -4.38 1.02
C ASP A 178 -9.32 -4.03 2.52
N GLU A 179 -10.29 -4.53 3.27
CA GLU A 179 -10.38 -4.32 4.72
C GLU A 179 -9.17 -4.89 5.43
N PHE A 180 -8.78 -6.13 5.11
CA PHE A 180 -7.62 -6.77 5.69
C PHE A 180 -6.33 -5.97 5.43
N MET A 181 -6.11 -5.53 4.19
CA MET A 181 -4.91 -4.78 3.85
C MET A 181 -4.89 -3.38 4.49
N ARG A 182 -6.04 -2.71 4.65
CA ARG A 182 -6.14 -1.48 5.46
C ARG A 182 -5.84 -1.73 6.94
N GLN A 183 -6.27 -2.86 7.50
CA GLN A 183 -5.92 -3.25 8.88
C GLN A 183 -4.41 -3.53 9.03
N MET A 184 -3.75 -4.02 7.99
CA MET A 184 -2.32 -4.34 7.99
C MET A 184 -1.43 -3.14 7.65
N GLU A 185 -1.92 -2.11 6.97
CA GLU A 185 -1.14 -0.91 6.60
C GLU A 185 -0.37 -0.28 7.78
N PRO A 186 -0.95 -0.11 8.99
CA PRO A 186 -0.22 0.45 10.14
C PRO A 186 1.00 -0.36 10.60
N ILE A 187 1.17 -1.58 10.09
CA ILE A 187 2.34 -2.44 10.25
C ILE A 187 3.19 -2.38 8.97
N THR A 188 2.57 -2.74 7.85
CA THR A 188 3.26 -3.08 6.60
C THR A 188 3.81 -1.86 5.86
N ALA A 189 3.32 -0.65 6.16
CA ALA A 189 3.92 0.59 5.67
C ALA A 189 5.26 0.93 6.36
N TYR A 190 5.60 0.27 7.48
CA TYR A 190 6.81 0.56 8.26
C TYR A 190 7.87 -0.55 8.24
N VAL A 191 7.45 -1.80 7.97
CA VAL A 191 8.34 -2.97 7.94
C VAL A 191 8.02 -3.84 6.73
N PRO A 192 9.03 -4.43 6.06
CA PRO A 192 8.80 -5.34 4.94
C PRO A 192 7.90 -6.50 5.34
N TYR A 193 6.82 -6.66 4.58
CA TYR A 193 5.81 -7.70 4.72
C TYR A 193 5.95 -8.69 3.57
N MET A 194 6.61 -9.80 3.86
CA MET A 194 6.92 -10.84 2.88
C MET A 194 5.88 -11.95 2.99
N THR A 195 5.32 -12.34 1.86
CA THR A 195 4.20 -13.28 1.83
C THR A 195 4.53 -14.52 1.02
N VAL A 196 3.89 -15.63 1.39
CA VAL A 196 3.73 -16.82 0.55
C VAL A 196 2.25 -17.20 0.55
N VAL A 197 1.75 -17.70 -0.57
CA VAL A 197 0.35 -18.10 -0.71
C VAL A 197 0.06 -19.37 0.08
N GLY A 198 -1.07 -19.39 0.78
CA GLY A 198 -1.69 -20.55 1.39
C GLY A 198 -2.78 -21.15 0.49
N ASN A 199 -3.62 -22.01 1.06
CA ASN A 199 -4.70 -22.64 0.31
C ASN A 199 -5.92 -21.73 0.12
N HIS A 200 -6.11 -20.72 0.96
CA HIS A 200 -7.19 -19.74 0.80
C HIS A 200 -6.89 -18.62 -0.21
N GLU A 201 -5.66 -18.56 -0.74
CA GLU A 201 -5.28 -17.58 -1.77
C GLU A 201 -5.49 -18.10 -3.21
N ALA A 202 -5.83 -19.37 -3.39
CA ALA A 202 -6.05 -20.01 -4.70
C ALA A 202 -7.54 -20.05 -5.12
N ALA A 203 -8.41 -19.31 -4.44
CA ALA A 203 -9.86 -19.31 -4.67
C ALA A 203 -10.23 -18.71 -6.03
#